data_AF-A0A199VY01-F1
#
_entry.id   AF-A0A199VY01-F1
#
_cell.length_a   1.000
_cell.length_b   1.000
_cell.length_c   1.000
_cell.angle_alpha   90.00
_cell.angle_beta   90.00
_cell.angle_gamma   90.00
#
_symmetry.space_group_name_H-M   'P 1'
#
loop_
_entity.id
_entity.type
_entity.pdbx_description
1 polymer ?
#
loop_
_entity_poly.entity_id
_entity_poly.type
_entity_poly.pdbx_seq_one_letter_code
_entity_poly.pdbx_strand_id
1 'polypeptide(L)'
;MATTLLLLPPHALPLPPSPSSSSFGKRRPPFASLKLRACSSPPPPPPEPKVVVTREQGKNAKLIDALAKHSIHCLELPLIKHTQGPDANRLPALLNDAEFDWIVVTSPEAAAVFLEAWKAAGNPKVKIAVVGAGTASIFNEVLQFNGQTLEVAFSPSKATGKVLASELPKSTHKSCKVLYPASVKAGNEIEGGLSDRGFEVTRLNTYNTVPVQEVHPVLLKQALSAPVVAVASPSAIRWVEIILEALIAQDQIDKALVS
;
A
#
# COMPACT_ATOMS: atom_id res chain seq x y z
N MET A 1 13.82 -38.34 -28.70
CA MET A 1 15.16 -38.15 -29.29
C MET A 1 15.97 -37.29 -28.35
N ALA A 2 17.25 -37.64 -28.22
CA ALA A 2 18.17 -37.25 -27.17
C ALA A 2 18.69 -35.80 -27.30
N THR A 3 19.05 -35.22 -26.13
CA THR A 3 20.26 -34.43 -25.81
C THR A 3 20.56 -33.21 -26.72
N THR A 4 20.72 -31.99 -26.19
CA THR A 4 22.04 -31.53 -25.71
C THR A 4 21.93 -30.20 -24.96
N LEU A 5 22.40 -30.20 -23.71
CA LEU A 5 22.80 -29.05 -22.91
C LEU A 5 24.24 -28.65 -23.31
N LEU A 6 24.49 -27.35 -23.51
CA LEU A 6 25.85 -26.80 -23.57
C LEU A 6 26.02 -25.73 -22.48
N LEU A 7 26.69 -26.11 -21.40
CA LEU A 7 27.33 -25.19 -20.45
C LEU A 7 28.63 -24.67 -21.08
N LEU A 8 28.86 -23.36 -21.03
CA LEU A 8 30.14 -22.71 -21.29
C LEU A 8 30.81 -22.30 -19.96
N PRO A 9 32.15 -22.43 -19.83
CA PRO A 9 32.90 -22.19 -18.60
C PRO A 9 33.24 -20.70 -18.36
N PRO A 10 33.61 -20.33 -17.11
CA PRO A 10 33.90 -18.94 -16.74
C PRO A 10 35.34 -18.53 -17.12
N HIS A 11 35.48 -17.40 -17.80
CA HIS A 11 36.79 -16.77 -18.03
C HIS A 11 37.22 -15.99 -16.79
N ALA A 12 38.36 -16.41 -16.22
CA ALA A 12 39.08 -15.73 -15.17
C ALA A 12 39.76 -14.46 -15.71
N LEU A 13 39.58 -13.32 -15.04
CA LEU A 13 40.34 -12.10 -15.26
C LEU A 13 41.47 -11.98 -14.21
N PRO A 14 42.70 -11.61 -14.61
CA PRO A 14 43.86 -11.59 -13.72
C PRO A 14 43.90 -10.34 -12.82
N LEU A 15 44.39 -10.57 -11.59
CA LEU A 15 44.67 -9.58 -10.55
C LEU A 15 45.83 -8.66 -10.93
N PRO A 16 45.83 -7.37 -10.50
CA PRO A 16 46.98 -6.48 -10.67
C PRO A 16 48.09 -6.76 -9.62
N PRO A 17 49.37 -6.54 -9.99
CA PRO A 17 50.51 -6.79 -9.10
C PRO A 17 50.71 -5.71 -8.01
N SER A 18 51.32 -6.15 -6.92
CA SER A 18 51.67 -5.39 -5.72
C SER A 18 52.75 -4.32 -5.97
N PRO A 19 52.80 -3.22 -5.17
CA PRO A 19 53.77 -2.16 -5.36
C PRO A 19 55.16 -2.52 -4.82
N SER A 20 56.16 -2.24 -5.64
CA SER A 20 57.59 -2.35 -5.33
C SER A 20 58.06 -1.25 -4.37
N SER A 21 58.88 -1.66 -3.41
CA SER A 21 59.67 -0.84 -2.50
C SER A 21 60.69 0.04 -3.22
N SER A 22 60.77 1.32 -2.86
CA SER A 22 61.95 2.15 -3.12
C SER A 22 62.29 3.04 -1.92
N SER A 23 63.59 3.30 -1.84
CA SER A 23 64.43 3.68 -0.70
C SER A 23 64.37 5.15 -0.28
N PHE A 24 64.58 5.34 1.03
CA PHE A 24 65.34 6.41 1.69
C PHE A 24 65.33 7.83 1.08
N GLY A 25 64.56 8.71 1.73
CA GLY A 25 64.79 10.16 1.73
C GLY A 25 64.53 10.72 3.12
N LYS A 26 65.60 10.96 3.90
CA LYS A 26 65.53 11.66 5.19
C LYS A 26 65.11 13.12 4.95
N ARG A 27 63.87 13.48 5.30
CA ARG A 27 63.47 14.87 5.55
C ARG A 27 62.53 14.92 6.75
N ARG A 28 62.97 15.58 7.82
CA ARG A 28 62.17 15.91 9.01
C ARG A 28 61.12 16.98 8.62
N PRO A 29 59.83 16.84 8.96
CA PRO A 29 58.92 17.97 9.02
C PRO A 29 58.95 18.61 10.43
N PRO A 30 58.60 19.91 10.55
CA PRO A 30 58.55 20.59 11.83
C PRO A 30 57.30 20.18 12.61
N PHE A 31 57.38 20.32 13.94
CA PHE A 31 56.28 20.11 14.89
C PHE A 31 54.98 20.77 14.41
N ALA A 32 53.98 19.96 14.05
CA ALA A 32 52.60 20.38 13.92
C ALA A 32 51.86 19.90 15.16
N SER A 33 51.38 20.86 15.97
CA SER A 33 50.56 20.60 17.15
C SER A 33 49.36 19.72 16.80
N LEU A 34 49.30 18.53 17.40
CA LEU A 34 48.11 17.70 17.44
C LEU A 34 47.02 18.47 18.20
N LYS A 35 46.14 19.17 17.48
CA LYS A 35 44.84 19.55 18.01
C LYS A 35 44.04 18.26 18.17
N LEU A 36 43.97 17.77 19.41
CA LEU A 36 42.95 16.82 19.84
C LEU A 36 41.58 17.36 19.42
N ARG A 37 41.01 16.75 18.38
CA ARG A 37 39.65 17.04 17.95
C ARG A 37 38.73 16.44 19.01
N ALA A 38 38.04 17.31 19.72
CA ALA A 38 37.08 16.97 20.75
C ALA A 38 36.08 15.90 20.26
N CYS A 39 35.73 15.01 21.19
CA CYS A 39 34.76 13.95 21.05
C CYS A 39 33.52 14.44 20.28
N SER A 40 33.29 13.88 19.09
CA SER A 40 31.98 13.99 18.46
C SER A 40 30.99 13.30 19.40
N SER A 41 30.13 14.08 20.06
CA SER A 41 28.98 13.54 20.77
C SER A 41 28.21 12.62 19.82
N PRO A 42 27.73 11.46 20.30
CA PRO A 42 26.84 10.64 19.49
C PRO A 42 25.66 11.49 19.04
N PRO A 43 25.15 11.29 17.80
CA PRO A 43 23.98 12.02 17.34
C PRO A 43 22.84 11.83 18.36
N PRO A 44 22.02 12.86 18.60
CA PRO A 44 20.88 12.73 19.48
C PRO A 44 20.01 11.55 19.03
N PRO A 45 19.40 10.81 19.98
CA PRO A 45 18.53 9.70 19.63
C PRO A 45 17.43 10.20 18.69
N PRO A 46 16.99 9.37 17.73
CA PRO A 46 15.89 9.76 16.86
C PRO A 46 14.68 10.16 17.72
N PRO A 47 13.98 11.24 17.36
CA PRO A 47 12.86 11.74 18.14
C PRO A 47 11.79 10.64 18.28
N GLU A 48 11.25 10.50 19.48
CA GLU A 48 10.18 9.54 19.75
C GLU A 48 8.97 9.81 18.85
N PRO A 49 8.35 8.76 18.28
CA PRO A 49 7.22 8.96 17.38
C PRO A 49 6.01 9.49 18.16
N LYS A 50 5.38 10.54 17.61
CA LYS A 50 4.15 11.11 18.18
C LYS A 50 2.89 10.44 17.64
N VAL A 51 2.98 9.87 16.43
CA VAL A 51 1.85 9.25 15.74
C VAL A 51 2.29 7.91 15.14
N VAL A 52 1.52 6.85 15.38
CA VAL A 52 1.66 5.57 14.68
C VAL A 52 0.68 5.53 13.52
N VAL A 53 1.16 5.21 12.33
CA VAL A 53 0.30 5.06 11.14
C VAL A 53 0.22 3.58 10.75
N THR A 54 -1.01 3.07 10.61
CA THR A 54 -1.28 1.62 10.65
C THR A 54 -1.72 1.00 9.33
N ARG A 55 -1.70 1.77 8.23
CA ARG A 55 -2.05 1.24 6.90
C ARG A 55 -1.01 0.26 6.40
N GLU A 56 -1.37 -0.45 5.34
CA GLU A 56 -0.48 -1.26 4.54
C GLU A 56 0.85 -0.54 4.20
N GLN A 57 1.93 -1.32 4.15
CA GLN A 57 3.29 -0.83 3.96
C GLN A 57 3.38 0.08 2.73
N GLY A 58 3.96 1.27 2.91
CA GLY A 58 4.21 2.20 1.81
C GLY A 58 3.01 3.03 1.37
N LYS A 59 1.81 2.83 1.95
CA LYS A 59 0.62 3.65 1.65
C LYS A 59 0.37 4.75 2.68
N ASN A 60 1.27 4.91 3.65
CA ASN A 60 1.20 5.95 4.67
C ASN A 60 1.90 7.26 4.28
N ALA A 61 2.67 7.29 3.18
CA ALA A 61 3.51 8.43 2.80
C ALA A 61 2.77 9.77 2.80
N LYS A 62 1.58 9.85 2.19
CA LYS A 62 0.78 11.10 2.17
C LYS A 62 0.45 11.64 3.57
N LEU A 63 0.16 10.76 4.52
CA LEU A 63 -0.15 11.14 5.90
C LEU A 63 1.13 11.52 6.66
N ILE A 64 2.20 10.74 6.49
CA ILE A 64 3.52 11.01 7.08
C ILE A 64 4.03 12.38 6.61
N ASP A 65 3.98 12.66 5.32
CA ASP A 65 4.44 13.93 4.74
C ASP A 65 3.59 15.11 5.22
N ALA A 66 2.28 14.94 5.37
CA ALA A 66 1.39 15.96 5.90
C ALA A 66 1.72 16.29 7.37
N LEU A 67 1.99 15.28 8.19
CA LEU A 67 2.36 15.44 9.60
C LEU A 67 3.78 16.00 9.76
N ALA A 68 4.71 15.60 8.90
CA ALA A 68 6.08 16.10 8.89
C ALA A 68 6.16 17.62 8.66
N LYS A 69 5.24 18.20 7.87
CA LYS A 69 5.12 19.66 7.70
C LYS A 69 4.82 20.41 9.00
N HIS A 70 4.31 19.71 10.00
CA HIS A 70 4.04 20.23 11.34
C HIS A 70 5.06 19.74 12.37
N SER A 71 6.21 19.20 11.94
CA SER A 71 7.25 18.62 12.80
C SER A 71 6.72 17.49 13.69
N ILE A 72 5.74 16.74 13.20
CA ILE A 72 5.19 15.56 13.88
C ILE A 72 5.85 14.32 13.27
N HIS A 73 6.67 13.64 14.08
CA HIS A 73 7.31 12.40 13.69
C HIS A 73 6.34 11.22 13.77
N CYS A 74 6.29 10.44 12.70
CA CYS A 74 5.42 9.28 12.58
C CYS A 74 6.23 7.98 12.59
N LEU A 75 5.69 6.95 13.23
CA LEU A 75 6.14 5.57 13.09
C LEU A 75 5.20 4.83 12.15
N GLU A 76 5.73 4.28 11.06
CA GLU A 76 4.96 3.37 10.22
C GLU A 76 4.94 1.97 10.85
N LEU A 77 3.73 1.48 11.16
CA LEU A 77 3.50 0.17 11.72
C LEU A 77 2.36 -0.51 10.95
N PRO A 78 2.64 -1.16 9.81
CA PRO A 78 1.58 -1.76 9.01
C PRO A 78 0.87 -2.86 9.78
N LEU A 79 -0.45 -2.72 9.96
CA LEU A 79 -1.28 -3.72 10.64
C LEU A 79 -2.12 -4.55 9.67
N ILE A 80 -2.20 -4.11 8.42
CA ILE A 80 -2.96 -4.78 7.37
C ILE A 80 -2.11 -4.91 6.11
N LYS A 81 -2.47 -5.88 5.28
CA LYS A 81 -1.97 -6.00 3.91
C LYS A 81 -3.12 -6.35 2.96
N HIS A 82 -2.99 -5.93 1.71
CA HIS A 82 -3.87 -6.39 0.65
C HIS A 82 -3.33 -7.69 0.04
N THR A 83 -4.25 -8.59 -0.26
CA THR A 83 -3.99 -9.89 -0.88
C THR A 83 -4.94 -10.07 -2.04
N GLN A 84 -4.56 -10.91 -2.99
CA GLN A 84 -5.40 -11.23 -4.13
C GLN A 84 -6.71 -11.88 -3.68
N GLY A 85 -7.82 -11.43 -4.25
CA GLY A 85 -9.14 -11.99 -3.98
C GLY A 85 -9.44 -13.20 -4.89
N PRO A 86 -10.43 -14.03 -4.53
CA PRO A 86 -10.76 -15.24 -5.28
C PRO A 86 -11.18 -14.95 -6.73
N ASP A 87 -11.75 -13.77 -7.00
CA ASP A 87 -12.24 -13.41 -8.32
C ASP A 87 -11.26 -12.56 -9.14
N ALA A 88 -10.05 -12.29 -8.63
CA ALA A 88 -9.10 -11.38 -9.26
C ALA A 88 -8.76 -11.78 -10.71
N ASN A 89 -8.56 -13.07 -10.95
CA ASN A 89 -8.21 -13.61 -12.27
C ASN A 89 -9.36 -13.53 -13.28
N ARG A 90 -10.61 -13.38 -12.80
CA ARG A 90 -11.79 -13.29 -13.67
C ARG A 90 -12.00 -11.87 -14.18
N LEU A 91 -11.48 -10.86 -13.48
CA LEU A 91 -11.71 -9.45 -13.80
C LEU A 91 -11.22 -9.08 -15.23
N PRO A 92 -10.00 -9.44 -15.68
CA PRO A 92 -9.56 -9.11 -17.04
C PRO A 92 -10.40 -9.78 -18.14
N ALA A 93 -10.73 -11.06 -17.98
CA ALA A 93 -11.54 -11.80 -18.94
C ALA A 93 -12.95 -11.18 -19.06
N LEU A 94 -13.56 -10.87 -17.92
CA LEU A 94 -14.90 -10.28 -17.90
C LEU A 94 -14.94 -8.88 -18.54
N LEU A 95 -13.86 -8.10 -18.43
CA LEU A 95 -13.73 -6.80 -19.10
C LEU A 95 -13.65 -6.91 -20.63
N ASN A 96 -13.23 -8.06 -21.16
CA ASN A 96 -13.19 -8.35 -22.60
C ASN A 96 -14.48 -8.97 -23.11
N ASP A 97 -15.05 -9.88 -22.32
CA ASP A 97 -16.17 -10.73 -22.76
C ASP A 97 -17.54 -10.03 -22.63
N ALA A 98 -17.63 -8.95 -21.84
CA ALA A 98 -18.87 -8.27 -21.55
C ALA A 98 -18.74 -6.74 -21.57
N GLU A 99 -19.79 -6.07 -22.07
CA GLU A 99 -19.93 -4.63 -21.96
C GLU A 99 -20.65 -4.25 -20.66
N PHE A 100 -20.06 -3.30 -19.94
CA PHE A 100 -20.65 -2.71 -18.73
C PHE A 100 -20.92 -1.23 -18.95
N ASP A 101 -22.10 -0.78 -18.53
CA ASP A 101 -22.44 0.65 -18.55
C ASP A 101 -21.67 1.42 -17.48
N TRP A 102 -21.31 0.75 -16.38
CA TRP A 102 -20.56 1.32 -15.27
C TRP A 102 -19.57 0.33 -14.66
N ILE A 103 -18.40 0.84 -14.34
CA ILE A 103 -17.46 0.23 -13.39
C ILE A 103 -17.52 1.04 -12.10
N VAL A 104 -17.97 0.43 -11.00
CA VAL A 104 -18.05 1.08 -9.69
C VAL A 104 -16.81 0.75 -8.89
N VAL A 105 -16.06 1.78 -8.47
CA VAL A 105 -14.80 1.64 -7.74
C VAL A 105 -14.86 2.41 -6.43
N THR A 106 -14.73 1.69 -5.32
CA THR A 106 -15.10 2.23 -4.00
C THR A 106 -13.92 2.59 -3.11
N SER A 107 -12.70 2.23 -3.50
CA SER A 107 -11.49 2.50 -2.72
C SER A 107 -10.28 2.70 -3.64
N PRO A 108 -9.21 3.36 -3.15
CA PRO A 108 -7.96 3.47 -3.90
C PRO A 108 -7.35 2.11 -4.27
N GLU A 109 -7.51 1.11 -3.41
CA GLU A 109 -7.01 -0.24 -3.69
C GLU A 109 -7.82 -0.94 -4.79
N ALA A 110 -9.15 -0.82 -4.75
CA ALA A 110 -10.01 -1.32 -5.83
C ALA A 110 -9.66 -0.66 -7.17
N ALA A 111 -9.28 0.63 -7.16
CA ALA A 111 -8.81 1.32 -8.36
C ALA A 111 -7.49 0.74 -8.88
N ALA A 112 -6.52 0.48 -8.00
CA ALA A 112 -5.24 -0.13 -8.39
C ALA A 112 -5.44 -1.52 -9.02
N VAL A 113 -6.20 -2.40 -8.36
CA VAL A 113 -6.53 -3.76 -8.85
C VAL A 113 -7.28 -3.69 -10.17
N PHE A 114 -8.25 -2.77 -10.30
CA PHE A 114 -8.99 -2.57 -11.53
C PHE A 114 -8.08 -2.10 -12.68
N LEU A 115 -7.18 -1.15 -12.44
CA LEU A 115 -6.27 -0.63 -13.45
C LEU A 115 -5.33 -1.69 -14.00
N GLU A 116 -4.81 -2.57 -13.14
CA GLU A 116 -3.99 -3.71 -13.56
C GLU A 116 -4.79 -4.64 -14.47
N ALA A 117 -6.01 -5.02 -14.08
CA ALA A 117 -6.86 -5.88 -14.88
C ALA A 117 -7.33 -5.22 -16.19
N TRP A 118 -7.61 -3.91 -16.17
CA TRP A 118 -8.00 -3.13 -17.34
C TRP A 118 -6.87 -3.06 -18.38
N LYS A 119 -5.62 -2.89 -17.93
CA LYS A 119 -4.44 -2.99 -18.80
C LYS A 119 -4.26 -4.39 -19.36
N ALA A 120 -4.42 -5.42 -18.52
CA ALA A 120 -4.35 -6.82 -18.95
C ALA A 120 -5.45 -7.20 -19.97
N ALA A 121 -6.61 -6.54 -19.90
CA ALA A 121 -7.70 -6.67 -20.86
C ALA A 121 -7.45 -5.87 -22.17
N GLY A 122 -6.33 -5.17 -22.34
CA GLY A 122 -6.08 -4.39 -23.55
C GLY A 122 -6.84 -3.06 -23.60
N ASN A 123 -7.14 -2.49 -22.44
CA ASN A 123 -7.66 -1.12 -22.28
C ASN A 123 -9.05 -0.88 -22.93
N PRO A 124 -10.07 -1.71 -22.64
CA PRO A 124 -11.41 -1.50 -23.20
C PRO A 124 -12.01 -0.16 -22.76
N LYS A 125 -12.89 0.40 -23.60
CA LYS A 125 -13.61 1.64 -23.26
C LYS A 125 -14.62 1.36 -22.16
N VAL A 126 -14.48 2.04 -21.02
CA VAL A 126 -15.33 1.86 -19.84
C VAL A 126 -15.75 3.21 -19.26
N LYS A 127 -16.81 3.21 -18.45
CA LYS A 127 -17.28 4.38 -17.73
C LYS A 127 -17.16 4.14 -16.23
N ILE A 128 -16.38 4.98 -15.53
CA ILE A 128 -16.06 4.75 -14.11
C ILE A 128 -16.90 5.66 -13.21
N ALA A 129 -17.44 5.06 -12.15
CA ALA A 129 -18.00 5.76 -11.01
C ALA A 129 -17.12 5.50 -9.78
N VAL A 130 -16.70 6.56 -9.08
CA VAL A 130 -15.88 6.44 -7.87
C VAL A 130 -16.59 6.98 -6.65
N VAL A 131 -16.34 6.40 -5.47
CA VAL A 131 -16.96 6.88 -4.23
C VAL A 131 -16.41 8.23 -3.77
N GLY A 132 -15.11 8.48 -3.89
CA GLY A 132 -14.52 9.71 -3.34
C GLY A 132 -13.19 10.11 -3.98
N ALA A 133 -12.74 11.32 -3.63
CA ALA A 133 -11.56 11.96 -4.23
C ALA A 133 -10.27 11.13 -4.09
N GLY A 134 -10.09 10.41 -2.98
CA GLY A 134 -8.95 9.51 -2.80
C GLY A 134 -8.90 8.41 -3.86
N THR A 135 -10.05 7.82 -4.19
CA THR A 135 -10.18 6.82 -5.26
C THR A 135 -10.01 7.46 -6.64
N ALA A 136 -10.65 8.62 -6.88
CA ALA A 136 -10.52 9.36 -8.13
C ALA A 136 -9.05 9.68 -8.48
N SER A 137 -8.25 10.04 -7.46
CA SER A 137 -6.85 10.44 -7.66
C SER A 137 -5.98 9.35 -8.28
N ILE A 138 -6.34 8.08 -8.11
CA ILE A 138 -5.60 6.95 -8.70
C ILE A 138 -5.76 6.92 -10.23
N PHE A 139 -6.90 7.37 -10.74
CA PHE A 139 -7.15 7.42 -12.19
C PHE A 139 -6.45 8.59 -12.87
N ASN A 140 -6.22 9.70 -12.16
CA ASN A 140 -5.54 10.89 -12.70
C ASN A 140 -4.14 10.57 -13.23
N GLU A 141 -3.42 9.64 -12.59
CA GLU A 141 -2.08 9.22 -12.98
C GLU A 141 -2.09 8.37 -14.27
N VAL A 142 -3.23 7.76 -14.62
CA VAL A 142 -3.38 6.86 -15.78
C VAL A 142 -3.91 7.58 -17.02
N LEU A 143 -4.46 8.80 -16.88
CA LEU A 143 -4.97 9.62 -17.99
C LEU A 143 -3.93 9.90 -19.10
N GLN A 144 -2.64 9.64 -18.86
CA GLN A 144 -1.54 9.85 -19.80
C GLN A 144 -1.03 8.57 -20.50
N PHE A 145 -1.65 7.41 -20.27
CA PHE A 145 -1.17 6.16 -20.87
C PHE A 145 -1.74 5.96 -22.28
N ASN A 146 -0.86 5.96 -23.29
CA ASN A 146 -1.16 5.64 -24.71
C ASN A 146 -2.31 6.44 -25.36
N GLY A 147 -2.60 7.66 -24.91
CA GLY A 147 -3.59 8.55 -25.53
C GLY A 147 -5.06 8.13 -25.35
N GLN A 148 -5.34 7.10 -24.53
CA GLN A 148 -6.69 6.75 -24.10
C GLN A 148 -6.96 7.33 -22.71
N THR A 149 -7.95 8.22 -22.65
CA THR A 149 -8.36 8.87 -21.40
C THR A 149 -9.35 7.98 -20.64
N LEU A 150 -8.88 7.37 -19.55
CA LEU A 150 -9.74 6.66 -18.61
C LEU A 150 -10.39 7.66 -17.64
N GLU A 151 -11.53 8.22 -18.01
CA GLU A 151 -12.18 9.29 -17.24
C GLU A 151 -13.12 8.75 -16.14
N VAL A 152 -13.06 9.39 -14.97
CA VAL A 152 -14.05 9.23 -13.91
C VAL A 152 -15.30 10.02 -14.29
N ALA A 153 -16.35 9.33 -14.72
CA ALA A 153 -17.57 9.95 -15.25
C ALA A 153 -18.64 10.24 -14.17
N PHE A 154 -18.47 9.73 -12.95
CA PHE A 154 -19.38 10.01 -11.84
C PHE A 154 -18.69 9.95 -10.49
N SER A 155 -19.08 10.88 -9.61
CA SER A 155 -18.76 10.88 -8.19
C SER A 155 -20.04 11.29 -7.42
N PRO A 156 -20.39 10.61 -6.31
CA PRO A 156 -21.56 10.96 -5.52
C PRO A 156 -21.38 12.29 -4.78
N SER A 157 -22.49 12.87 -4.34
CA SER A 157 -22.51 14.09 -3.51
C SER A 157 -21.82 13.92 -2.15
N LYS A 158 -21.84 12.70 -1.61
CA LYS A 158 -21.14 12.29 -0.39
C LYS A 158 -20.38 11.01 -0.64
N ALA A 159 -19.14 10.95 -0.15
CA ALA A 159 -18.23 9.83 -0.37
C ALA A 159 -18.58 8.57 0.45
N THR A 160 -19.76 8.01 0.20
CA THR A 160 -20.26 6.78 0.83
C THR A 160 -20.84 5.85 -0.22
N GLY A 161 -20.79 4.54 0.04
CA GLY A 161 -21.34 3.56 -0.88
C GLY A 161 -22.84 3.72 -1.07
N LYS A 162 -23.58 3.91 0.03
CA LYS A 162 -25.03 4.17 0.00
C LYS A 162 -25.41 5.33 -0.93
N VAL A 163 -24.71 6.47 -0.85
CA VAL A 163 -25.03 7.64 -1.68
C VAL A 163 -24.66 7.41 -3.14
N LEU A 164 -23.54 6.75 -3.42
CA LEU A 164 -23.21 6.32 -4.79
C LEU A 164 -24.32 5.45 -5.37
N ALA A 165 -24.76 4.44 -4.61
CA ALA A 165 -25.80 3.53 -5.05
C ALA A 165 -27.13 4.27 -5.33
N SER A 166 -27.48 5.29 -4.55
CA SER A 166 -28.71 6.08 -4.78
C SER A 166 -28.61 7.06 -5.94
N GLU A 167 -27.43 7.64 -6.19
CA GLU A 167 -27.25 8.74 -7.14
C GLU A 167 -26.69 8.30 -8.49
N LEU A 168 -26.17 7.06 -8.61
CA LEU A 168 -25.58 6.58 -9.87
C LEU A 168 -26.59 6.74 -11.02
N PRO A 169 -26.24 7.39 -12.14
CA PRO A 169 -27.17 7.61 -13.23
C PRO A 169 -27.59 6.28 -13.88
N LYS A 170 -28.91 6.08 -13.99
CA LYS A 170 -29.51 4.90 -14.64
C LYS A 170 -30.15 5.31 -15.96
N SER A 171 -29.90 4.55 -17.03
CA SER A 171 -30.69 4.68 -18.25
C SER A 171 -32.09 4.09 -18.04
N THR A 172 -33.13 4.83 -18.40
CA THR A 172 -34.53 4.39 -18.30
C THR A 172 -34.95 3.44 -19.41
N HIS A 173 -34.17 3.34 -20.48
CA HIS A 173 -34.55 2.65 -21.72
C HIS A 173 -33.92 1.27 -21.91
N LYS A 174 -33.01 0.84 -21.03
CA LYS A 174 -32.35 -0.47 -21.09
C LYS A 174 -31.92 -0.97 -19.71
N SER A 175 -31.73 -2.28 -19.57
CA SER A 175 -31.04 -2.87 -18.41
C SER A 175 -29.62 -2.28 -18.32
N CYS A 176 -29.25 -1.81 -17.13
CA CYS A 176 -27.97 -1.15 -16.91
C CYS A 176 -27.03 -2.07 -16.15
N LYS A 177 -25.94 -2.50 -16.80
CA LYS A 177 -24.98 -3.45 -16.26
C LYS A 177 -23.86 -2.74 -15.50
N VAL A 178 -23.59 -3.20 -14.29
CA VAL A 178 -22.56 -2.64 -13.41
C VAL A 178 -21.56 -3.72 -13.05
N LEU A 179 -20.28 -3.46 -13.28
CA LEU A 179 -19.20 -4.25 -12.71
C LEU A 179 -18.73 -3.59 -11.40
N TYR A 180 -18.66 -4.36 -10.33
CA TYR A 180 -18.22 -3.90 -9.01
C TYR A 180 -17.06 -4.76 -8.49
N PRO A 181 -15.79 -4.40 -8.83
CA PRO A 181 -14.61 -4.96 -8.18
C PRO A 181 -14.56 -4.48 -6.72
N ALA A 182 -14.64 -5.42 -5.79
CA ALA A 182 -14.79 -5.16 -4.37
C ALA A 182 -13.79 -5.94 -3.53
N SER A 183 -13.63 -5.51 -2.27
CA SER A 183 -12.97 -6.35 -1.27
C SER A 183 -13.87 -7.53 -0.89
N VAL A 184 -13.28 -8.67 -0.57
CA VAL A 184 -13.96 -9.78 0.13
C VAL A 184 -14.69 -9.26 1.39
N LYS A 185 -14.11 -8.27 2.07
CA LYS A 185 -14.68 -7.67 3.30
C LYS A 185 -15.70 -6.56 3.07
N ALA A 186 -15.95 -6.15 1.82
CA ALA A 186 -16.90 -5.08 1.55
C ALA A 186 -18.32 -5.55 1.88
N GLY A 187 -19.12 -4.66 2.50
CA GLY A 187 -20.53 -4.92 2.74
C GLY A 187 -21.35 -4.95 1.44
N ASN A 188 -22.66 -5.18 1.57
CA ASN A 188 -23.56 -5.34 0.42
C ASN A 188 -24.28 -4.03 0.03
N GLU A 189 -23.88 -2.89 0.60
CA GLU A 189 -24.57 -1.60 0.41
C GLU A 189 -24.63 -1.15 -1.06
N ILE A 190 -23.53 -1.31 -1.80
CA ILE A 190 -23.45 -0.97 -3.22
C ILE A 190 -24.30 -1.93 -4.05
N GLU A 191 -24.09 -3.23 -3.85
CA GLU A 191 -24.75 -4.28 -4.62
C GLU A 191 -26.26 -4.22 -4.40
N GLY A 192 -26.71 -4.25 -3.14
CA GLY A 192 -28.12 -4.12 -2.80
C GLY A 192 -28.72 -2.80 -3.27
N GLY A 193 -28.08 -1.66 -2.97
CA GLY A 193 -28.62 -0.35 -3.33
C GLY A 193 -28.75 -0.13 -4.85
N LEU A 194 -27.86 -0.71 -5.65
CA LEU A 194 -27.96 -0.67 -7.11
C LEU A 194 -28.98 -1.70 -7.63
N SER A 195 -28.99 -2.92 -7.10
CA SER A 195 -29.99 -3.94 -7.47
C SER A 195 -31.41 -3.49 -7.16
N ASP A 196 -31.65 -2.83 -6.02
CA ASP A 196 -32.95 -2.26 -5.64
C ASP A 196 -33.42 -1.18 -6.62
N ARG A 197 -32.48 -0.47 -7.25
CA ARG A 197 -32.75 0.48 -8.33
C ARG A 197 -32.84 -0.18 -9.71
N GLY A 198 -32.75 -1.51 -9.78
CA GLY A 198 -32.87 -2.34 -10.98
C GLY A 198 -31.65 -2.28 -11.90
N PHE A 199 -30.45 -2.11 -11.35
CA PHE A 199 -29.20 -2.38 -12.07
C PHE A 199 -28.89 -3.88 -12.03
N GLU A 200 -28.26 -4.38 -13.08
CA GLU A 200 -27.69 -5.73 -13.11
C GLU A 200 -26.25 -5.66 -12.60
N VAL A 201 -26.04 -5.99 -11.33
CA VAL A 201 -24.75 -5.85 -10.66
C VAL A 201 -23.98 -7.16 -10.75
N THR A 202 -22.78 -7.10 -11.31
CA THR A 202 -21.78 -8.17 -11.23
C THR A 202 -20.70 -7.76 -10.23
N ARG A 203 -20.75 -8.32 -9.03
CA ARG A 203 -19.71 -8.14 -8.02
C ARG A 203 -18.59 -9.17 -8.21
N LEU A 204 -17.34 -8.73 -8.15
CA LEU A 204 -16.17 -9.60 -8.08
C LEU A 204 -15.36 -9.25 -6.83
N ASN A 205 -15.07 -10.25 -5.99
CA ASN A 205 -14.20 -10.05 -4.84
C ASN A 205 -12.74 -10.17 -5.28
N THR A 206 -12.16 -9.07 -5.77
CA THR A 206 -10.87 -9.05 -6.47
C THR A 206 -9.68 -8.85 -5.55
N TYR A 207 -9.90 -8.43 -4.31
CA TYR A 207 -8.87 -8.35 -3.30
C TYR A 207 -9.43 -8.62 -1.90
N ASN A 208 -8.54 -8.89 -0.95
CA ASN A 208 -8.87 -9.04 0.46
C ASN A 208 -7.93 -8.20 1.31
N THR A 209 -8.45 -7.63 2.39
CA THR A 209 -7.65 -6.93 3.40
C THR A 209 -7.44 -7.89 4.55
N VAL A 210 -6.21 -8.33 4.79
CA VAL A 210 -5.90 -9.29 5.85
C VAL A 210 -4.96 -8.67 6.87
N PRO A 211 -4.98 -9.17 8.12
CA PRO A 211 -3.86 -9.02 9.05
C PRO A 211 -2.46 -9.06 8.43
N VAL A 212 -1.53 -8.30 9.00
CA VAL A 212 -0.14 -8.79 9.05
C VAL A 212 -0.05 -9.91 10.09
N GLN A 213 0.78 -10.92 9.82
CA GLN A 213 0.93 -12.07 10.72
C GLN A 213 1.83 -11.74 11.91
N GLU A 214 2.87 -10.94 11.67
CA GLU A 214 3.87 -10.60 12.66
C GLU A 214 4.21 -9.12 12.56
N VAL A 215 4.40 -8.51 13.73
CA VAL A 215 4.90 -7.15 13.88
C VAL A 215 6.21 -7.24 14.63
N HIS A 216 7.25 -6.56 14.13
CA HIS A 216 8.56 -6.62 14.74
C HIS A 216 8.50 -6.10 16.20
N PRO A 217 8.97 -6.84 17.22
CA PRO A 217 8.81 -6.47 18.63
C PRO A 217 9.35 -5.08 18.98
N VAL A 218 10.44 -4.66 18.32
CA VAL A 218 11.02 -3.31 18.52
C VAL A 218 10.07 -2.22 18.02
N LEU A 219 9.47 -2.40 16.83
CA LEU A 219 8.51 -1.44 16.29
C LEU A 219 7.24 -1.40 17.13
N LEU A 220 6.82 -2.55 17.65
CA LEU A 220 5.69 -2.63 18.56
C LEU A 220 5.94 -1.84 19.85
N LYS A 221 7.12 -2.01 20.48
CA LYS A 221 7.48 -1.23 21.68
C LYS A 221 7.50 0.28 21.41
N GLN A 222 8.05 0.71 20.27
CA GLN A 222 8.04 2.11 19.86
C GLN A 222 6.63 2.64 19.58
N ALA A 223 5.74 1.79 19.06
CA ALA A 223 4.36 2.18 18.80
C ALA A 223 3.57 2.41 20.10
N LEU A 224 3.87 1.65 21.16
CA LEU A 224 3.21 1.80 22.46
C LEU A 224 3.62 3.05 23.22
N SER A 225 4.82 3.56 22.97
CA SER A 225 5.26 4.85 23.53
C SER A 225 4.61 6.05 22.83
N ALA A 226 4.01 5.85 21.65
CA ALA A 226 3.40 6.94 20.91
C ALA A 226 2.03 7.33 21.50
N PRO A 227 1.73 8.63 21.65
CA PRO A 227 0.47 9.09 22.22
C PRO A 227 -0.75 8.94 21.29
N VAL A 228 -0.53 8.74 19.99
CA VAL A 228 -1.61 8.70 18.99
C VAL A 228 -1.41 7.54 18.03
N VAL A 229 -2.48 6.79 17.76
CA VAL A 229 -2.54 5.77 16.71
C VAL A 229 -3.57 6.19 15.66
N ALA A 230 -3.11 6.39 14.43
CA ALA A 230 -3.96 6.67 13.28
C ALA A 230 -4.43 5.35 12.64
N VAL A 231 -5.73 5.11 12.69
CA VAL A 231 -6.41 3.96 12.08
C VAL A 231 -7.17 4.39 10.83
N ALA A 232 -6.88 3.76 9.69
CA ALA A 232 -7.51 4.12 8.41
C ALA A 232 -8.46 3.03 7.86
N SER A 233 -8.73 1.97 8.64
CA SER A 233 -9.75 0.98 8.28
C SER A 233 -10.32 0.29 9.53
N PRO A 234 -11.58 -0.20 9.47
CA PRO A 234 -12.14 -1.02 10.55
C PRO A 234 -11.33 -2.30 10.84
N SER A 235 -10.62 -2.84 9.85
CA SER A 235 -9.74 -4.00 10.07
C SER A 235 -8.49 -3.63 10.89
N ALA A 236 -7.97 -2.41 10.75
CA ALA A 236 -6.83 -1.96 11.54
C ALA A 236 -7.20 -1.77 13.02
N ILE A 237 -8.43 -1.31 13.32
CA ILE A 237 -8.93 -1.17 14.71
C ILE A 237 -8.89 -2.51 15.44
N ARG A 238 -9.45 -3.56 14.84
CA ARG A 238 -9.41 -4.92 15.42
C ARG A 238 -7.99 -5.40 15.68
N TRP A 239 -7.03 -5.01 14.83
CA TRP A 239 -5.63 -5.35 15.03
C TRP A 239 -4.99 -4.61 16.19
N VAL A 240 -5.34 -3.33 16.36
CA VAL A 240 -4.90 -2.55 17.52
C VAL A 240 -5.42 -3.19 18.81
N GLU A 241 -6.69 -3.62 18.84
CA GLU A 241 -7.29 -4.33 19.98
C GLU A 241 -6.53 -5.62 20.33
N ILE A 242 -6.27 -6.49 19.35
CA ILE A 242 -5.51 -7.74 19.54
C ILE A 242 -4.11 -7.46 20.12
N ILE A 243 -3.44 -6.43 19.61
CA ILE A 243 -2.10 -6.06 20.06
C ILE A 243 -2.14 -5.57 21.52
N LEU A 244 -3.11 -4.70 21.86
CA LEU A 244 -3.30 -4.22 23.23
C LEU A 244 -3.56 -5.39 24.20
N GLU A 245 -4.42 -6.33 23.83
CA GLU A 245 -4.70 -7.53 24.64
C GLU A 245 -3.45 -8.38 24.86
N ALA A 246 -2.67 -8.64 23.80
CA ALA A 246 -1.44 -9.43 23.88
C ALA A 246 -0.39 -8.78 24.81
N LEU A 247 -0.32 -7.45 24.82
CA LEU A 247 0.62 -6.71 25.66
C LEU A 247 0.20 -6.66 27.12
N ILE A 248 -1.10 -6.50 27.40
CA ILE A 248 -1.63 -6.61 28.76
C ILE A 248 -1.33 -8.01 29.30
N ALA A 249 -1.54 -9.06 28.49
CA ALA A 249 -1.20 -10.42 28.88
C ALA A 249 0.29 -10.60 29.17
N GLN A 250 1.18 -10.03 28.34
CA GLN A 250 2.63 -10.12 28.55
C GLN A 250 3.09 -9.37 29.81
N ASP A 251 2.54 -8.17 30.09
CA ASP A 251 2.87 -7.41 31.32
C ASP A 251 2.44 -8.15 32.59
N GLN A 252 1.30 -8.87 32.55
CA GLN A 252 0.88 -9.72 33.67
C GLN A 252 1.82 -10.92 33.86
N ILE A 253 2.29 -11.54 32.77
CA ILE A 253 3.26 -12.64 32.82
C ILE A 253 4.60 -12.15 33.38
N ASP A 254 5.11 -11.02 32.88
CA ASP A 254 6.40 -10.48 33.31
C ASP A 254 6.35 -10.07 34.80
N LYS A 255 5.23 -9.51 35.28
CA LYS A 255 5.02 -9.23 36.71
C LYS A 255 4.96 -10.49 37.57
N ALA A 256 4.32 -11.56 37.08
CA ALA A 256 4.21 -12.83 37.79
C ALA A 256 5.54 -13.61 37.86
N LEU A 257 6.46 -13.39 36.91
CA LEU A 257 7.79 -14.02 36.89
C LEU A 257 8.81 -13.31 37.80
N VAL A 258 8.53 -12.07 38.20
CA VAL A 258 9.39 -11.25 39.07
C VAL A 258 8.90 -11.26 40.53
N SER A 259 7.73 -11.85 40.80
CA SER A 259 7.15 -12.06 42.15
C SER A 259 7.42 -13.46 42.68
#